data_AF-A0A0J8S205-F1
#
_entry.id   AF-A0A0J8S205-F1
#
_cell.length_a   1.000
_cell.length_b   1.000
_cell.length_c   1.000
_cell.angle_alpha   90.00
_cell.angle_beta   90.00
_cell.angle_gamma   90.00
#
_symmetry.space_group_name_H-M   'P 1'
#
loop_
_entity.id
_entity.type
_entity.pdbx_description
1 polymer ?
#
loop_
_entity_poly.entity_id
_entity_poly.type
_entity_poly.pdbx_seq_one_letter_code
_entity_poly.pdbx_strand_id
1 'polypeptide(L)' 'MSSLLDTRMILQVPHPLVHKFILRVQTDGAITPKDAVLTACHELVKDLGTLSREFTKEFELRKMVSTESQQQNAQNGA' A
#
# COMPACT_ATOMS: atom_id res chain seq x y z
N MET A 1 -11.82 -20.18 -13.41
CA MET A 1 -12.87 -19.45 -12.67
C MET A 1 -12.86 -19.95 -11.25
N SER A 2 -13.03 -19.04 -10.28
CA SER A 2 -12.99 -19.24 -8.81
C SER A 2 -11.60 -19.26 -8.17
N SER A 3 -11.09 -18.08 -7.83
CA SER A 3 -10.14 -17.92 -6.71
C SER A 3 -10.45 -16.72 -5.80
N LEU A 4 -11.53 -15.98 -6.11
CA LEU A 4 -11.92 -14.79 -5.34
C LEU A 4 -12.71 -15.14 -4.05
N LEU A 5 -12.98 -16.43 -3.81
CA LEU A 5 -13.76 -16.93 -2.68
C LEU A 5 -12.96 -17.82 -1.70
N ASP A 6 -11.71 -18.15 -2.02
CA ASP A 6 -10.99 -19.28 -1.37
C ASP A 6 -10.30 -18.91 -0.06
N THR A 7 -10.10 -17.62 0.23
CA THR A 7 -9.70 -17.13 1.55
C THR A 7 -10.58 -15.95 1.95
N ARG A 8 -11.32 -16.11 3.06
CA ARG A 8 -12.22 -15.07 3.57
C ARG A 8 -11.70 -14.49 4.87
N MET A 9 -11.55 -13.17 4.90
CA MET A 9 -11.19 -12.42 6.10
C MET A 9 -12.34 -11.48 6.52
N ILE A 10 -12.67 -11.48 7.82
CA ILE A 10 -13.67 -10.59 8.39
C ILE A 10 -13.07 -9.93 9.62
N LEU A 11 -13.12 -8.60 9.67
CA LEU A 11 -12.68 -7.80 10.81
C LEU A 11 -13.89 -7.26 11.57
N GLN A 12 -13.86 -7.40 12.91
CA GLN A 12 -14.85 -6.82 13.81
C GLN A 12 -14.14 -6.07 14.95
N VAL A 13 -14.55 -4.83 15.21
CA VAL A 13 -14.14 -4.07 16.41
C VAL A 13 -15.24 -4.24 17.45
N PRO A 14 -15.02 -4.98 18.56
CA PRO A 14 -16.08 -5.29 19.51
C PRO A 14 -16.63 -4.06 20.24
N HIS A 15 -15.77 -3.07 20.49
CA HIS A 15 -16.13 -1.85 21.18
C HIS A 15 -15.15 -0.71 20.82
N PRO A 16 -15.61 0.52 20.53
CA PRO A 16 -14.74 1.62 20.08
C PRO A 16 -13.73 2.09 21.14
N LEU A 17 -14.06 1.95 22.43
CA LEU A 17 -13.16 2.34 23.53
C LEU A 17 -12.12 1.27 23.90
N VAL A 18 -12.11 0.12 23.21
CA VAL A 18 -11.10 -0.93 23.40
C VAL A 18 -10.28 -1.03 22.12
N HIS A 19 -8.97 -0.81 22.21
CA HIS A 19 -8.05 -0.83 21.07
C HIS A 19 -7.70 -2.26 20.63
N LYS A 20 -8.73 -3.05 20.31
CA LYS A 20 -8.62 -4.43 19.82
C LYS A 20 -9.65 -4.67 18.73
N PHE A 21 -9.27 -5.46 17.75
CA PHE A 21 -10.18 -6.03 16.76
C PHE A 21 -10.02 -7.55 16.75
N ILE A 22 -11.05 -8.23 16.27
CA ILE A 22 -11.07 -9.66 16.02
C ILE A 22 -10.97 -9.85 14.51
N LEU A 23 -10.01 -10.65 14.06
CA LEU A 23 -9.87 -11.05 12.67
C LEU A 23 -10.20 -12.54 12.54
N ARG A 24 -11.27 -12.85 11.82
CA ARG A 24 -11.62 -14.23 11.46
C ARG A 24 -11.08 -14.52 10.07
N VAL A 25 -10.34 -15.61 9.95
CA VAL A 25 -9.71 -16.07 8.71
C VAL A 25 -10.15 -17.50 8.44
N GLN A 26 -10.62 -17.75 7.22
CA GLN A 26 -10.98 -19.06 6.73
C GLN A 26 -10.25 -19.32 5.43
N THR A 27 -9.60 -20.49 5.33
CA THR A 27 -8.93 -21.00 4.14
C THR A 27 -9.59 -22.32 3.70
N ASP A 28 -9.28 -22.78 2.50
CA ASP A 28 -9.72 -24.06 1.94
C ASP A 28 -8.90 -25.28 2.42
N GLY A 29 -7.86 -25.04 3.21
CA GLY A 29 -6.93 -26.04 3.71
C GLY A 29 -5.64 -26.19 2.91
N ALA A 30 -5.49 -25.52 1.76
CA ALA A 30 -4.24 -25.50 1.00
C ALA A 30 -3.13 -24.73 1.75
N ILE A 31 -3.51 -23.68 2.48
CA ILE A 31 -2.65 -22.94 3.40
C ILE A 31 -3.31 -22.80 4.77
N THR A 32 -2.51 -22.65 5.83
CA THR A 32 -3.06 -22.41 7.16
C THR A 32 -3.59 -20.96 7.27
N PRO A 33 -4.60 -20.69 8.10
CA PRO A 33 -5.07 -19.32 8.34
C PRO A 33 -3.97 -18.38 8.85
N LYS A 34 -2.99 -18.91 9.59
CA LYS A 34 -1.82 -18.14 10.06
C LYS A 34 -0.94 -17.72 8.88
N ASP A 35 -0.63 -18.64 7.98
CA ASP A 35 0.22 -18.36 6.82
C ASP A 35 -0.46 -17.39 5.86
N ALA A 36 -1.79 -17.47 5.71
CA ALA A 36 -2.56 -16.51 4.93
C ALA A 36 -2.41 -15.07 5.47
N VAL A 37 -2.48 -14.88 6.79
CA VAL A 37 -2.29 -13.56 7.41
C VAL A 37 -0.86 -13.06 7.22
N LEU A 38 0.14 -13.90 7.46
CA LEU A 38 1.55 -13.53 7.30
C LEU A 38 1.86 -13.14 5.85
N THR A 39 1.34 -13.90 4.89
CA THR A 39 1.50 -13.62 3.46
C THR A 39 0.89 -12.26 3.10
N ALA A 40 -0.36 -12.00 3.51
CA ALA A 40 -1.02 -10.72 3.27
C ALA A 40 -0.25 -9.54 3.90
N CYS A 41 0.31 -9.71 5.10
CA CYS A 41 1.14 -8.68 5.73
C CYS A 41 2.44 -8.41 4.94
N HIS A 42 3.12 -9.45 4.48
CA HIS A 42 4.35 -9.29 3.68
C HIS A 42 4.07 -8.62 2.33
N GLU A 43 2.98 -9.00 1.67
CA GLU A 43 2.53 -8.37 0.41
C GLU A 43 2.21 -6.89 0.63
N LEU A 44 1.45 -6.56 1.67
CA LEU A 44 1.14 -5.16 2.00
C LEU A 44 2.40 -4.32 2.23
N VAL A 45 3.38 -4.83 2.99
CA VAL A 45 4.64 -4.12 3.24
C VAL A 45 5.42 -3.91 1.94
N LYS A 46 5.45 -4.92 1.06
CA LYS A 46 6.11 -4.82 -0.25
C LYS A 46 5.44 -3.78 -1.15
N ASP A 47 4.11 -3.75 -1.17
CA ASP A 47 3.34 -2.81 -1.97
C ASP A 47 3.54 -1.37 -1.49
N LEU A 48 3.48 -1.13 -0.17
CA LEU A 48 3.77 0.17 0.43
C LEU A 48 5.22 0.61 0.17
N GLY A 49 6.18 -0.32 0.21
CA GLY A 49 7.57 -0.03 -0.15
C GLY A 49 7.72 0.36 -1.62
N THR A 50 6.96 -0.25 -2.51
CA THR A 50 6.94 0.11 -3.94
C THR A 50 6.31 1.47 -4.14
N LEU A 51 5.15 1.73 -3.53
CA LEU A 51 4.48 3.02 -3.56
C LEU A 51 5.40 4.15 -3.07
N SER A 52 6.09 3.95 -1.95
CA SER A 52 7.02 4.94 -1.42
C SER A 52 8.13 5.29 -2.41
N ARG A 53 8.75 4.30 -3.05
CA ARG A 53 9.84 4.53 -4.03
C ARG A 53 9.34 5.27 -5.26
N GLU A 54 8.24 4.79 -5.85
CA GLU A 54 7.69 5.41 -7.07
C GLU A 54 7.20 6.83 -6.79
N PHE A 55 6.56 7.06 -5.63
CA PHE A 55 6.13 8.39 -5.22
C PHE A 55 7.32 9.33 -5.04
N THR A 56 8.37 8.92 -4.31
CA THR A 56 9.57 9.75 -4.12
C THR A 56 10.25 10.08 -5.45
N LYS A 57 10.37 9.09 -6.35
CA LYS A 57 10.94 9.29 -7.68
C LYS A 57 10.16 10.33 -8.47
N GLU A 58 8.85 10.16 -8.60
CA GLU A 58 8.00 11.10 -9.33
C GLU A 58 7.99 12.51 -8.71
N PHE A 59 8.00 12.57 -7.38
CA PHE A 59 8.01 13.83 -6.65
C PHE A 59 9.30 14.64 -6.93
N GLU A 60 10.47 14.01 -6.84
CA GLU A 60 11.75 14.70 -7.10
C GLU A 60 11.90 15.07 -8.58
N LEU A 61 11.47 14.20 -9.51
CA LEU A 61 11.47 14.53 -10.94
C LEU A 61 10.63 15.77 -11.24
N ARG A 62 9.42 15.85 -10.68
CA ARG A 62 8.53 17.01 -10.87
C ARG A 62 9.09 18.28 -10.25
N LYS A 63 9.77 18.18 -9.11
CA LYS A 63 10.43 19.31 -8.46
C LYS A 63 11.55 19.89 -9.34
N MET A 64 12.38 19.04 -9.95
CA MET A 64 13.45 19.46 -10.86
C MET A 64 12.90 20.18 -12.10
N VAL A 65 11.89 19.62 -12.76
CA VAL A 65 11.21 20.26 -13.91
C VAL A 65 10.61 21.60 -13.53
N SER A 66 10.01 21.70 -12.34
CA SER A 66 9.43 22.96 -11.85
C SER A 66 10.50 24.04 -11.62
N THR A 67 11.67 23.66 -11.11
CA THR A 67 12.81 24.59 -10.93
C THR A 67 13.44 25.01 -12.25
N GLU A 68 13.60 24.10 -13.21
CA GLU A 68 14.17 24.39 -14.54
C GLU A 68 13.30 25.37 -15.32
N SER A 69 11.97 25.23 -15.23
CA SER A 69 10.99 26.12 -15.86
C SER A 69 11.09 27.57 -15.36
N GLN A 70 11.43 27.77 -14.08
CA GLN A 70 11.60 29.10 -13.50
C GLN A 70 12.91 29.76 -13.94
N GLN A 71 13.97 28.97 -14.14
CA GLN A 71 15.28 29.47 -14.56
C GLN A 71 15.33 29.86 -16.05
N GLN A 72 14.63 29.12 -16.91
CA GLN A 72 14.48 29.49 -18.33
C GLN A 72 13.66 30.77 -18.55
N ASN A 73 12.65 31.02 -17.71
CA ASN A 73 11.86 32.26 -17.80
C ASN A 73 12.67 33.50 -17.34
N ALA A 74 13.63 33.32 -16.43
CA ALA A 74 14.53 34.39 -16.00
C ALA A 74 15.64 34.72 -17.01
N GLN A 75 16.07 33.75 -17.84
CA GLN A 75 17.12 33.96 -18.86
C GLN A 75 16.60 34.56 -20.18
N ASN A 76 15.33 34.36 -20.53
CA ASN A 76 14.75 34.86 -21.79
C ASN A 76 14.09 36.25 -21.66
N GLY A 77 14.19 36.90 -20.48
CA GLY A 77 13.58 38.20 -20.18
C GLY A 77 14.56 39.38 -20.10
N ALA A 78 15.78 39.24 -20.63
CA ALA A 78 16.79 40.31 -20.70
C ALA A 78 17.08 40.70 -22.17
#